data_AF-X1TAN3-F1
#
_entry.id   AF-X1TAN3-F1
#
_cell.length_a   1.000
_cell.length_b   1.000
_cell.length_c   1.000
_cell.angle_alpha   90.00
_cell.angle_beta   90.00
_cell.angle_gamma   90.00
#
_symmetry.space_group_name_H-M   'P 1'
#
loop_
_entity.id
_entity.type
_entity.pdbx_description
1 polymer ?
#
loop_
_entity_poly.entity_id
_entity_poly.type
_entity_poly.pdbx_seq_one_letter_code
_entity_poly.pdbx_strand_id
1 'polypeptide(L)'
;QDEYDKKAHELKQRQYELNDKLKRIIEADENYSITLISLLNICSKAPELFESSKVEQKRQLINFLLSNLKLRGKKLEFKLRKPFDVLVNLDYRSNWLGILNTFRTIYYQNIIEFIPQIKLIKESLAIIS
;
A
#
# COMPACT_ATOMS: atom_id res chain seq x y z
N GLN A 1 -35.14 -22.96 33.39
CA GLN A 1 -35.30 -21.59 32.87
C GLN A 1 -34.00 -20.80 33.09
N ASP A 2 -33.57 -20.61 34.34
CA ASP A 2 -32.41 -19.76 34.71
C ASP A 2 -31.09 -20.07 33.99
N GLU A 3 -30.76 -21.34 33.76
CA GLU A 3 -29.50 -21.71 33.10
C GLU A 3 -29.47 -21.34 31.60
N TYR A 4 -30.64 -21.39 30.95
CA TYR A 4 -30.79 -20.96 29.55
C TYR A 4 -30.71 -19.44 29.43
N ASP A 5 -31.33 -18.70 30.36
CA ASP A 5 -31.28 -17.24 30.37
C ASP A 5 -29.87 -16.72 30.66
N LYS A 6 -29.14 -17.39 31.55
CA LYS A 6 -27.73 -17.08 31.83
C LYS A 6 -26.84 -17.30 30.62
N LYS A 7 -26.99 -18.44 29.93
CA LYS A 7 -26.22 -18.77 28.73
C LYS A 7 -26.56 -17.85 27.56
N ALA A 8 -27.82 -17.44 27.44
CA ALA A 8 -28.25 -16.44 26.45
C ALA A 8 -27.61 -15.07 26.71
N HIS A 9 -27.46 -14.68 27.99
CA HIS A 9 -26.80 -13.43 28.37
C HIS A 9 -25.29 -13.47 28.06
N GLU A 10 -24.60 -14.56 28.39
CA GLU A 10 -23.17 -14.76 28.09
C GLU A 10 -22.89 -14.73 26.59
N LEU A 11 -23.74 -15.37 25.78
CA LEU A 11 -23.61 -15.37 24.32
C LEU A 11 -23.82 -13.96 23.74
N LYS A 12 -24.79 -13.20 24.25
CA LYS A 12 -25.00 -11.80 23.85
C LYS A 12 -23.80 -10.93 24.21
N GLN A 13 -23.25 -11.06 25.42
CA GLN A 13 -22.05 -10.31 25.81
C GLN A 13 -20.87 -10.62 24.89
N ARG A 14 -20.64 -11.91 24.59
CA ARG A 14 -19.57 -12.32 23.68
C ARG A 14 -19.77 -11.80 22.25
N GLN A 15 -21.02 -11.72 21.79
CA GLN A 15 -21.37 -11.11 20.51
C GLN A 15 -21.03 -9.62 20.48
N TYR A 16 -21.34 -8.88 21.56
CA TYR A 16 -20.97 -7.46 21.67
C TYR A 16 -19.45 -7.26 21.66
N GLU A 17 -18.70 -8.07 22.42
CA GLU A 17 -17.24 -8.00 22.44
C GLU A 17 -16.61 -8.28 21.07
N LEU A 18 -17.11 -9.28 20.34
CA LEU A 18 -16.63 -9.61 19.00
C LEU A 18 -16.93 -8.50 18.00
N ASN A 19 -18.12 -7.91 18.05
CA ASN A 19 -18.48 -6.79 17.18
C ASN A 19 -17.63 -5.54 17.47
N ASP A 20 -17.31 -5.26 18.73
CA ASP A 20 -16.45 -4.13 19.09
C ASP A 20 -15.01 -4.34 18.60
N LYS A 21 -14.47 -5.57 18.75
CA LYS A 21 -13.16 -5.93 18.18
C LYS A 21 -13.14 -5.81 16.66
N LEU A 22 -14.19 -6.27 15.98
CA LEU A 22 -14.31 -6.21 14.54
C LEU A 22 -14.38 -4.77 14.04
N LYS A 23 -15.14 -3.90 14.73
CA LYS A 23 -15.22 -2.47 14.42
C LYS A 23 -13.85 -1.78 14.53
N ARG A 24 -13.10 -2.06 15.61
CA ARG A 24 -11.74 -1.51 15.79
C ARG A 24 -10.77 -1.96 14.70
N ILE A 25 -10.88 -3.22 14.26
CA ILE A 25 -10.05 -3.74 13.16
C ILE A 25 -10.39 -3.05 11.85
N ILE A 26 -11.68 -2.86 11.54
CA ILE A 26 -12.12 -2.16 10.31
C ILE A 26 -11.68 -0.70 10.32
N GLU A 27 -11.88 0.02 11.42
CA GLU A 27 -11.43 1.41 11.55
C GLU A 27 -9.90 1.53 11.43
N ALA A 28 -9.16 0.56 11.98
CA ALA A 28 -7.71 0.49 11.80
C ALA A 28 -7.33 0.19 10.34
N ASP A 29 -8.08 -0.66 9.65
CA ASP A 29 -7.83 -1.06 8.26
C ASP A 29 -8.14 0.05 7.24
N GLU A 30 -9.19 0.85 7.47
CA GLU A 30 -9.49 2.03 6.65
C GLU A 30 -8.38 3.07 6.77
N ASN A 31 -7.96 3.40 8.00
CA ASN A 31 -6.84 4.32 8.24
C ASN A 31 -5.51 3.78 7.69
N TYR A 32 -5.29 2.47 7.81
CA TYR A 32 -4.14 1.79 7.24
C TYR A 32 -4.15 1.87 5.71
N SER A 33 -5.28 1.61 5.07
CA SER A 33 -5.45 1.67 3.62
C SER A 33 -5.20 3.08 3.08
N ILE A 34 -5.74 4.12 3.73
CA ILE A 34 -5.47 5.53 3.36
C ILE A 34 -3.98 5.84 3.49
N THR A 35 -3.36 5.42 4.59
CA THR A 35 -1.93 5.62 4.84
C THR A 35 -1.07 4.89 3.81
N LEU A 36 -1.43 3.66 3.45
CA LEU A 36 -0.78 2.88 2.41
C LEU A 36 -0.92 3.51 1.04
N ILE A 37 -2.10 4.01 0.67
CA ILE A 37 -2.33 4.71 -0.60
C ILE A 37 -1.46 5.97 -0.67
N SER A 38 -1.42 6.75 0.43
CA SER A 38 -0.55 7.92 0.54
C SER A 38 0.93 7.56 0.41
N LEU A 39 1.39 6.52 1.12
CA LEU A 39 2.74 5.98 1.01
C LEU A 39 3.06 5.51 -0.41
N LEU A 40 2.14 4.80 -1.07
CA LEU A 40 2.31 4.34 -2.45
C LEU A 40 2.39 5.50 -3.44
N ASN A 41 1.61 6.57 -3.24
CA ASN A 41 1.69 7.79 -4.04
C ASN A 41 3.01 8.55 -3.84
N ILE A 42 3.55 8.53 -2.62
CA ILE A 42 4.89 9.07 -2.34
C ILE A 42 5.95 8.17 -2.99
N CYS A 43 5.82 6.86 -2.89
CA CYS A 43 6.72 5.88 -3.52
C CYS A 43 6.69 5.97 -5.04
N SER A 44 5.53 6.21 -5.67
CA SER A 44 5.41 6.35 -7.13
C SER A 44 6.12 7.60 -7.63
N LYS A 45 6.14 8.66 -6.81
CA LYS A 45 6.88 9.90 -7.06
C LYS A 45 8.28 9.89 -6.43
N ALA A 46 8.68 8.80 -5.78
CA ALA A 46 9.97 8.69 -5.11
C ALA A 46 11.17 8.96 -6.01
N PRO A 47 11.24 8.53 -7.29
CA PRO A 47 12.40 8.87 -8.12
C PRO A 47 12.52 10.39 -8.34
N GLU A 48 11.43 11.07 -8.67
CA GLU A 48 11.40 12.53 -8.88
C GLU A 48 11.69 13.30 -7.58
N LEU A 49 11.08 12.86 -6.46
CA LEU A 49 11.32 13.41 -5.14
C LEU A 49 12.76 13.16 -4.70
N PHE A 50 13.31 11.98 -4.98
CA PHE A 50 14.68 11.65 -4.65
C PHE A 50 15.64 12.52 -5.45
N GLU A 51 15.48 12.67 -6.77
CA GLU A 51 16.35 13.51 -7.59
C GLU A 51 16.38 14.98 -7.13
N SER A 52 15.21 15.54 -6.84
CA SER A 52 15.04 16.93 -6.37
C SER A 52 15.37 17.16 -4.89
N SER A 53 15.51 16.09 -4.08
CA SER A 53 15.76 16.18 -2.64
C SER A 53 17.22 16.47 -2.29
N LYS A 54 17.41 17.18 -1.17
CA LYS A 54 18.72 17.42 -0.57
C LYS A 54 19.37 16.11 -0.09
N VAL A 55 20.70 16.11 0.02
CA VAL A 55 21.50 14.93 0.39
C VAL A 55 21.05 14.33 1.74
N GLU A 56 20.66 15.18 2.68
CA GLU A 56 20.17 14.82 4.01
C GLU A 56 18.85 14.03 3.93
N GLN A 57 17.93 14.47 3.08
CA GLN A 57 16.63 13.80 2.88
C GLN A 57 16.81 12.45 2.17
N LYS A 58 17.73 12.38 1.20
CA LYS A 58 18.12 11.11 0.56
C LYS A 58 18.64 10.12 1.60
N ARG A 59 19.48 10.57 2.52
CA ARG A 59 20.05 9.74 3.59
C ARG A 59 18.98 9.28 4.58
N GLN A 60 18.04 10.14 4.93
CA GLN A 60 16.90 9.78 5.79
C GLN A 60 16.02 8.72 5.13
N LEU A 61 15.71 8.86 3.83
CA LEU A 61 14.91 7.89 3.09
C LEU A 61 15.61 6.53 3.02
N ILE A 62 16.92 6.52 2.74
CA ILE A 62 17.73 5.28 2.71
C ILE A 62 17.71 4.60 4.08
N ASN A 63 17.89 5.35 5.17
CA ASN A 63 17.85 4.80 6.53
C ASN A 63 16.45 4.34 6.97
N PHE A 64 15.40 4.90 6.37
CA PHE A 64 14.02 4.52 6.60
C PHE A 64 13.67 3.19 5.93
N LEU A 65 14.13 2.98 4.69
CA LEU A 65 13.86 1.77 3.91
C LEU A 65 14.82 0.62 4.24
N LEU A 66 16.10 0.95 4.42
CA LEU A 66 17.18 -0.03 4.52
C LEU A 66 17.76 -0.06 5.94
N SER A 67 18.24 -1.24 6.31
CA SER A 67 18.97 -1.52 7.54
C SER A 67 20.26 -2.27 7.20
N ASN A 68 21.26 -2.15 8.08
CA ASN A 68 22.53 -2.86 7.97
C ASN A 68 23.24 -2.66 6.61
N LEU A 69 23.23 -1.41 6.11
CA LEU A 69 23.84 -1.06 4.83
C LEU A 69 25.36 -1.18 4.95
N LYS A 70 25.93 -2.19 4.29
CA LYS A 70 27.37 -2.49 4.28
C LYS A 70 27.87 -2.51 2.85
N LEU A 71 28.94 -1.77 2.60
CA LEU A 71 29.62 -1.80 1.31
C LEU A 71 30.73 -2.86 1.38
N ARG A 72 30.53 -4.00 0.71
CA ARG A 72 31.55 -5.05 0.60
C ARG A 72 32.20 -4.95 -0.78
N GLY A 73 33.30 -4.20 -0.86
CA GLY A 73 33.99 -3.92 -2.11
C GLY A 73 33.13 -3.09 -3.06
N LYS A 74 32.70 -3.67 -4.19
CA LYS A 74 31.78 -3.05 -5.15
C LYS A 74 30.30 -3.43 -4.94
N LYS A 75 29.99 -4.36 -4.03
CA LYS A 75 28.62 -4.83 -3.78
C LYS A 75 28.03 -4.16 -2.54
N LEU A 76 26.82 -3.63 -2.69
CA LEU A 76 26.04 -3.07 -1.58
C LEU A 76 25.20 -4.18 -0.96
N GLU A 77 25.50 -4.55 0.27
CA GLU A 77 24.71 -5.46 1.08
C GLU A 77 23.76 -4.65 1.95
N PHE A 78 22.45 -4.89 1.83
CA PHE A 78 21.42 -4.22 2.63
C PHE A 78 20.32 -5.19 3.02
N LYS A 79 19.62 -4.88 4.11
CA LYS A 79 18.39 -5.57 4.53
C LYS A 79 17.24 -4.59 4.57
N LEU A 80 16.10 -4.92 3.95
CA LEU A 80 14.90 -4.08 4.04
C LEU A 80 14.35 -4.07 5.47
N ARG A 81 13.88 -2.92 5.94
CA ARG A 81 13.15 -2.81 7.20
C ARG A 81 11.72 -3.33 7.03
N LYS A 82 11.11 -3.84 8.10
CA LYS A 82 9.67 -4.14 8.11
C LYS A 82 8.88 -2.83 8.09
N PRO A 83 7.75 -2.74 7.35
CA PRO A 83 7.08 -3.81 6.61
C PRO A 83 7.58 -4.01 5.16
N PHE A 84 8.49 -3.17 4.65
CA PHE A 84 8.94 -3.21 3.26
C PHE A 84 9.52 -4.56 2.81
N ASP A 85 10.21 -5.26 3.71
CA ASP A 85 10.71 -6.62 3.46
C ASP A 85 9.59 -7.63 3.12
N VAL A 86 8.40 -7.49 3.73
CA VAL A 86 7.26 -8.35 3.41
C VAL A 86 6.67 -7.96 2.05
N LEU A 87 6.54 -6.66 1.77
CA LEU A 87 6.08 -6.16 0.47
C LEU A 87 6.97 -6.62 -0.68
N VAL A 88 8.27 -6.78 -0.43
CA VAL A 88 9.29 -7.26 -1.38
C VAL A 88 9.40 -8.80 -1.42
N ASN A 89 8.69 -9.54 -0.58
CA ASN A 89 8.59 -11.01 -0.66
C ASN A 89 7.17 -11.57 -0.86
N LEU A 90 6.18 -10.74 -1.23
CA LEU A 90 4.84 -11.23 -1.60
C LEU A 90 4.87 -12.20 -2.79
N ASP A 91 4.58 -13.49 -2.55
CA ASP A 91 4.46 -14.54 -3.58
C ASP A 91 3.41 -14.19 -4.67
N TYR A 92 2.40 -13.40 -4.32
CA TYR A 92 1.38 -12.90 -5.26
C TYR A 92 1.88 -11.89 -6.30
N ARG A 93 3.14 -11.42 -6.21
CA ARG A 93 3.70 -10.52 -7.21
C ARG A 93 3.69 -11.13 -8.61
N SER A 94 3.82 -12.44 -8.76
CA SER A 94 3.86 -13.08 -10.07
C SER A 94 2.62 -12.79 -10.91
N ASN A 95 1.43 -12.81 -10.29
CA ASN A 95 0.16 -12.59 -11.00
C ASN A 95 0.00 -11.11 -11.42
N TRP A 96 0.37 -10.17 -10.54
CA TRP A 96 0.29 -8.74 -10.83
C TRP A 96 1.40 -8.25 -11.76
N LEU A 97 2.59 -8.84 -11.69
CA LEU A 97 3.73 -8.52 -12.55
C LEU A 97 3.43 -8.89 -14.00
N GLY A 98 2.77 -10.03 -14.26
CA GLY A 98 2.35 -10.42 -15.61
C GLY A 98 1.45 -9.34 -16.22
N ILE A 99 0.37 -8.98 -15.52
CA ILE A 99 -0.59 -7.95 -15.95
C ILE A 99 0.11 -6.59 -16.13
N LEU A 100 0.92 -6.16 -15.16
CA LEU A 100 1.63 -4.89 -15.23
C LEU A 100 2.65 -4.86 -16.38
N ASN A 101 3.36 -5.96 -16.63
CA ASN A 101 4.31 -6.08 -17.72
C ASN A 101 3.60 -6.03 -19.08
N THR A 102 2.45 -6.70 -19.21
CA THR A 102 1.60 -6.63 -20.40
C THR A 102 1.14 -5.19 -20.67
N PHE A 103 0.72 -4.45 -19.65
CA PHE A 103 0.36 -3.03 -19.82
C PHE A 103 1.56 -2.14 -20.16
N ARG A 104 2.73 -2.37 -19.56
CA ARG A 104 3.96 -1.58 -19.77
C ARG A 104 4.69 -1.88 -21.08
N THR A 105 4.41 -3.02 -21.71
CA THR A 105 5.11 -3.45 -22.93
C THR A 105 4.13 -3.59 -24.09
N ILE A 106 3.26 -4.58 -24.05
CA ILE A 106 2.35 -4.96 -25.13
C ILE A 106 1.33 -3.85 -25.41
N TYR A 107 0.69 -3.33 -24.37
CA TYR A 107 -0.37 -2.33 -24.51
C TYR A 107 0.08 -0.90 -24.28
N TYR A 108 1.38 -0.65 -24.11
CA TYR A 108 1.87 0.67 -23.71
C TYR A 108 1.46 1.77 -24.68
N GLN A 109 1.62 1.55 -25.98
CA GLN A 109 1.26 2.55 -26.99
C GLN A 109 -0.24 2.81 -27.02
N ASN A 110 -1.04 1.76 -27.01
CA ASN A 110 -2.50 1.89 -26.96
C ASN A 110 -2.92 2.70 -25.72
N ILE A 111 -2.34 2.43 -24.55
CA ILE A 111 -2.65 3.17 -23.32
C ILE A 111 -2.29 4.65 -23.46
N ILE A 112 -1.10 4.97 -23.96
CA ILE A 112 -0.65 6.35 -24.15
C ILE A 112 -1.58 7.11 -25.10
N GLU A 113 -2.03 6.47 -26.17
CA GLU A 113 -2.99 7.05 -27.12
C GLU A 113 -4.37 7.31 -26.50
N PHE A 114 -4.80 6.51 -25.52
CA PHE A 114 -6.08 6.68 -24.83
C PHE A 114 -6.03 7.66 -23.64
N ILE A 115 -4.85 7.99 -23.10
CA ILE A 115 -4.70 8.91 -21.96
C ILE A 115 -5.39 10.28 -22.17
N PRO A 116 -5.27 10.95 -23.33
CA PRO A 116 -5.93 12.23 -23.57
C PRO A 116 -7.46 12.14 -23.48
N GLN A 117 -8.04 11.04 -23.97
CA GLN A 117 -9.48 10.81 -23.97
C GLN A 117 -10.01 10.56 -22.55
N ILE A 118 -9.26 9.79 -21.75
CA ILE A 118 -9.58 9.55 -20.32
C ILE A 118 -9.51 10.87 -19.54
N LYS A 119 -8.57 11.76 -19.88
CA LYS A 119 -8.44 13.06 -19.23
C LYS A 119 -9.64 13.97 -19.54
N LEU A 120 -10.08 14.01 -20.80
CA LEU A 120 -11.28 14.74 -21.22
C LEU A 120 -12.55 14.22 -20.53
N ILE A 121 -12.70 12.90 -20.37
CA ILE A 121 -13.84 12.29 -19.66
C ILE A 121 -13.82 12.64 -18.16
N LYS A 122 -12.64 12.67 -17.54
CA LYS A 122 -12.52 13.10 -16.13
C LYS A 122 -12.87 14.56 -15.93
N GLU A 123 -12.44 15.42 -16.85
CA GLU A 123 -12.76 16.85 -16.82
C GLU A 123 -14.26 17.08 -17.04
N SER A 124 -14.92 16.36 -17.95
CA SER A 124 -16.36 16.49 -18.15
C SER A 124 -17.19 15.98 -16.96
N LEU A 125 -16.75 14.90 -16.29
CA LEU A 125 -17.41 14.40 -15.08
C LEU A 125 -17.24 15.32 -13.87
N ALA A 126 -16.08 15.97 -13.73
CA ALA A 126 -15.81 16.92 -12.65
C ALA A 126 -16.60 18.23 -12.79
N ILE A 127 -17.08 18.56 -14.00
CA ILE A 127 -17.95 19.72 -14.25
C ILE A 127 -19.42 19.41 -13.91
N ILE A 128 -19.79 18.13 -13.81
CA ILE A 128 -21.16 17.68 -13.57
C ILE A 128 -21.43 17.39 -12.06
N SER A 129 -20.39 17.29 -11.22
CA SER A 129 -20.51 17.15 -9.75
C SER A 129 -20.42 18.49 -9.03
#